data_AF-A0A832HVZ4-F1
#
_entry.id   AF-A0A832HVZ4-F1
#
_cell.length_a   1.000
_cell.length_b   1.000
_cell.length_c   1.000
_cell.angle_alpha   90.00
_cell.angle_beta   90.00
_cell.angle_gamma   90.00
#
_symmetry.space_group_name_H-M   'P 1'
#
loop_
_entity.id
_entity.type
_entity.pdbx_description
1 polymer ?
#
loop_
_entity_poly.entity_id
_entity_poly.type
_entity_poly.pdbx_seq_one_letter_code
_entity_poly.pdbx_strand_id
1 'polypeptide(L)'
;MKTICVIGLAAAVLTAGLLLVWKAHDSSVRNTAPVAPQLAAMPKQSEAQYQASREPPAPSLGAGTLAEPNQRAAEQSEWQTIESLLAQPHHRPLMREVPRLKQQSEARLVDLYHRLQGITNKQHIVRILAFGGDSAAAATLIKAVTDEYSGQAVSIEGHAILLYIPELLGVLARHNQEAFEFLLAGSRREFWSAIQLWRYEDGKDVNACSVVGACIKGLALSGRDEARDLIEWYRAHPDEVSVVRENGSIADQFDGAVVDAVFRIRTVLERGLESAMDKVFYDPEQSLREFRKWIGTSEGQGWYKWALGTQDAARARFRESGKNTVE
;
A
#
# COMPACT_ATOMS: atom_id res chain seq x y z
N MET A 1 -39.17 -2.89 14.38
CA MET A 1 -38.21 -2.02 13.66
C MET A 1 -36.80 -2.20 14.24
N LYS A 2 -36.08 -3.29 13.91
CA LYS A 2 -34.65 -3.50 14.27
C LYS A 2 -34.04 -4.60 13.38
N THR A 3 -33.70 -4.28 12.12
CA THR A 3 -32.99 -5.27 11.25
C THR A 3 -32.26 -4.67 10.03
N ILE A 4 -31.30 -3.73 10.17
CA ILE A 4 -30.38 -3.38 9.04
C ILE A 4 -28.99 -2.92 9.56
N CYS A 5 -28.25 -3.76 10.30
CA CYS A 5 -26.93 -3.34 10.82
C CYS A 5 -25.80 -4.38 10.74
N VAL A 6 -25.90 -5.43 9.91
CA VAL A 6 -24.90 -6.54 9.94
C VAL A 6 -24.16 -6.79 8.62
N ILE A 7 -24.47 -6.11 7.52
CA ILE A 7 -23.89 -6.44 6.20
C ILE A 7 -22.57 -5.68 5.90
N GLY A 8 -22.24 -4.62 6.65
CA GLY A 8 -21.04 -3.80 6.38
C GLY A 8 -19.71 -4.29 6.98
N LEU A 9 -19.73 -5.25 7.92
CA LEU A 9 -18.53 -5.66 8.68
C LEU A 9 -17.75 -6.83 8.05
N ALA A 10 -18.24 -7.40 6.94
CA ALA A 10 -17.72 -8.65 6.38
C ALA A 10 -16.53 -8.47 5.39
N ALA A 11 -16.30 -7.27 4.84
CA ALA A 11 -15.26 -7.07 3.83
C ALA A 11 -13.86 -6.82 4.43
N ALA A 12 -13.76 -6.23 5.62
CA ALA A 12 -12.47 -6.01 6.32
C ALA A 12 -11.94 -7.26 7.04
N VAL A 13 -12.81 -8.26 7.27
CA VAL A 13 -12.46 -9.54 7.90
C VAL A 13 -11.97 -10.56 6.87
N LEU A 14 -12.16 -10.37 5.56
CA LEU A 14 -11.90 -11.42 4.58
C LEU A 14 -10.43 -11.58 4.15
N THR A 15 -9.57 -10.58 4.34
CA THR A 15 -8.11 -10.77 4.23
C THR A 15 -7.52 -11.48 5.46
N ALA A 16 -8.18 -11.43 6.63
CA ALA A 16 -7.81 -12.20 7.82
C ALA A 16 -8.53 -13.57 7.92
N GLY A 17 -9.72 -13.70 7.33
CA GLY A 17 -10.58 -14.88 7.41
C GLY A 17 -10.21 -16.00 6.43
N LEU A 18 -9.59 -15.67 5.29
CA LEU A 18 -9.09 -16.66 4.33
C LEU A 18 -7.92 -17.50 4.87
N LEU A 19 -7.19 -17.01 5.87
CA LEU A 19 -6.08 -17.73 6.52
C LEU A 19 -6.51 -18.61 7.72
N LEU A 20 -7.67 -18.34 8.35
CA LEU A 20 -8.11 -19.07 9.54
C LEU A 20 -8.92 -20.34 9.24
N VAL A 21 -9.59 -20.42 8.09
CA VAL A 21 -10.39 -21.60 7.71
C VAL A 21 -9.52 -22.81 7.29
N TRP A 22 -8.24 -22.60 6.96
CA TRP A 22 -7.39 -23.68 6.42
C TRP A 22 -6.52 -24.40 7.47
N LYS A 23 -6.37 -23.84 8.68
CA LYS A 23 -5.43 -24.33 9.70
C LYS A 23 -5.86 -25.61 10.45
N ALA A 24 -7.02 -26.19 10.13
CA ALA A 24 -7.63 -27.27 10.92
C ALA A 24 -7.50 -28.69 10.34
N HIS A 25 -6.84 -28.90 9.17
CA HIS A 25 -6.89 -30.23 8.53
C HIS A 25 -5.61 -31.08 8.63
N ASP A 26 -4.38 -30.56 8.59
CA ASP A 26 -3.27 -31.45 8.21
C ASP A 26 -2.11 -31.51 9.21
N SER A 27 -2.25 -32.42 10.17
CA SER A 27 -1.21 -32.83 11.11
C SER A 27 -0.83 -34.29 10.87
N SER A 28 0.24 -34.57 10.11
CA SER A 28 0.99 -35.84 10.25
C SER A 28 2.35 -35.91 9.52
N VAL A 29 3.33 -36.51 10.21
CA VAL A 29 4.59 -37.17 9.76
C VAL A 29 5.86 -36.34 9.48
N ARG A 30 7.01 -36.96 9.82
CA ARG A 30 8.35 -36.48 10.21
C ARG A 30 9.45 -36.79 9.17
N ASN A 31 10.67 -36.29 9.48
CA ASN A 31 12.04 -36.68 9.04
C ASN A 31 12.54 -36.00 7.74
N THR A 32 13.79 -35.54 7.52
CA THR A 32 15.09 -35.49 8.27
C THR A 32 16.09 -34.55 7.54
N ALA A 33 16.74 -33.63 8.28
CA ALA A 33 18.18 -33.24 8.22
C ALA A 33 18.73 -32.35 7.05
N PRO A 34 19.89 -31.63 7.21
CA PRO A 34 19.86 -30.18 7.50
C PRO A 34 20.92 -29.29 6.76
N VAL A 35 20.84 -27.98 7.07
CA VAL A 35 21.91 -26.94 7.25
C VAL A 35 22.12 -25.87 6.16
N ALA A 36 21.46 -24.71 6.36
CA ALA A 36 21.99 -23.40 6.82
C ALA A 36 23.15 -22.66 6.08
N PRO A 37 23.35 -21.34 6.28
CA PRO A 37 23.06 -20.35 5.24
C PRO A 37 24.20 -19.33 4.99
N GLN A 38 24.13 -18.63 3.86
CA GLN A 38 24.77 -17.32 3.68
C GLN A 38 23.89 -16.51 2.74
N LEU A 39 23.71 -15.21 3.01
CA LEU A 39 24.10 -14.17 2.03
C LEU A 39 23.74 -12.76 2.51
N ALA A 40 24.79 -12.00 2.74
CA ALA A 40 24.82 -10.57 2.50
C ALA A 40 25.08 -10.36 0.99
N ALA A 41 24.07 -9.97 0.21
CA ALA A 41 24.26 -9.31 -1.09
C ALA A 41 22.91 -8.90 -1.71
N MET A 42 22.50 -7.66 -1.49
CA MET A 42 21.84 -6.91 -2.56
C MET A 42 22.80 -5.81 -3.03
N PRO A 43 22.93 -5.59 -4.34
CA PRO A 43 23.85 -4.60 -4.86
C PRO A 43 23.38 -3.18 -4.53
N LYS A 44 24.24 -2.42 -3.85
CA LYS A 44 24.14 -0.95 -3.80
C LYS A 44 24.44 -0.42 -5.20
N GLN A 45 23.43 0.05 -5.93
CA GLN A 45 23.66 0.81 -7.15
C GLN A 45 23.68 2.32 -6.86
N SER A 46 24.90 2.85 -6.84
CA SER A 46 25.38 4.05 -7.53
C SER A 46 24.60 5.37 -7.37
N GLU A 47 24.97 6.16 -6.35
CA GLU A 47 24.65 7.59 -6.19
C GLU A 47 25.54 8.54 -7.04
N ALA A 48 26.41 8.02 -7.91
CA ALA A 48 27.47 8.83 -8.53
C ALA A 48 27.22 9.12 -10.02
N GLN A 49 26.13 9.80 -10.38
CA GLN A 49 26.02 10.41 -11.72
C GLN A 49 24.93 11.48 -11.91
N TYR A 50 24.69 12.39 -10.94
CA TYR A 50 23.85 13.58 -11.20
C TYR A 50 24.34 14.80 -10.40
N GLN A 51 25.59 15.20 -10.62
CA GLN A 51 26.11 16.51 -10.22
C GLN A 51 26.86 17.15 -11.38
N ALA A 52 26.12 17.73 -12.32
CA ALA A 52 26.62 18.78 -13.21
C ALA A 52 25.43 19.56 -13.78
N SER A 53 25.30 20.82 -13.32
CA SER A 53 24.48 21.92 -13.85
C SER A 53 23.46 22.47 -12.83
N ARG A 54 23.96 23.25 -11.87
CA ARG A 54 23.18 24.25 -11.14
C ARG A 54 24.00 25.52 -10.99
N GLU A 55 23.99 26.36 -12.02
CA GLU A 55 24.11 27.81 -11.81
C GLU A 55 22.69 28.38 -11.68
N PRO A 56 22.37 29.10 -10.59
CA PRO A 56 21.10 29.82 -10.49
C PRO A 56 21.19 31.14 -11.26
N PRO A 57 20.23 31.50 -12.14
CA PRO A 57 20.11 32.85 -12.63
C PRO A 57 19.60 33.76 -11.50
N ALA A 58 20.09 35.01 -11.51
CA ALA A 58 19.80 36.06 -10.53
C ALA A 58 18.28 36.34 -10.36
N PRO A 59 17.85 36.84 -9.19
CA PRO A 59 16.45 37.12 -8.91
C PRO A 59 15.95 38.31 -9.73
N SER A 60 15.03 38.08 -10.66
CA SER A 60 14.24 39.15 -11.28
C SER A 60 13.19 39.63 -10.27
N LEU A 61 13.49 40.75 -9.61
CA LEU A 61 12.49 41.54 -8.91
C LEU A 61 11.54 42.17 -9.93
N GLY A 62 10.30 41.68 -9.98
CA GLY A 62 9.20 42.36 -10.64
C GLY A 62 8.31 41.47 -11.50
N ALA A 63 7.16 41.05 -10.95
CA ALA A 63 5.85 41.04 -11.62
C ALA A 63 4.86 40.33 -10.69
N GLY A 64 3.98 41.10 -10.05
CA GLY A 64 2.71 40.56 -9.57
C GLY A 64 1.88 40.20 -10.79
N THR A 65 2.02 38.96 -11.27
CA THR A 65 1.31 38.48 -12.44
C THR A 65 -0.16 38.34 -12.09
N LEU A 66 -0.98 39.25 -12.60
CA LEU A 66 -2.44 39.08 -12.66
C LEU A 66 -2.71 37.81 -13.47
N ALA A 67 -3.01 36.69 -12.79
CA ALA A 67 -3.44 35.47 -13.47
C ALA A 67 -4.54 35.81 -14.47
N GLU A 68 -4.35 35.44 -15.74
CA GLU A 68 -5.26 35.81 -16.82
C GLU A 68 -6.67 35.27 -16.54
N PRO A 69 -7.75 35.96 -16.96
CA PRO A 69 -9.14 35.58 -16.66
C PRO A 69 -9.46 34.11 -16.94
N ASN A 70 -8.86 33.53 -17.99
CA ASN A 70 -9.05 32.13 -18.37
C ASN A 70 -8.43 31.13 -17.39
N GLN A 71 -7.30 31.47 -16.76
CA GLN A 71 -6.66 30.60 -15.76
C GLN A 71 -7.50 30.52 -14.49
N ARG A 72 -7.98 31.68 -14.01
CA ARG A 72 -8.87 31.77 -12.84
C ARG A 72 -10.19 31.04 -13.06
N ALA A 73 -10.79 31.17 -14.25
CA ALA A 73 -12.02 30.45 -14.57
C ALA A 73 -11.83 28.92 -14.57
N ALA A 74 -10.70 28.44 -15.12
CA ALA A 74 -10.38 27.03 -15.11
C ALA A 74 -10.09 26.49 -13.70
N GLU A 75 -9.37 27.25 -12.87
CA GLU A 75 -9.14 26.93 -11.44
C GLU A 75 -10.45 26.86 -10.66
N GLN A 76 -11.35 27.83 -10.88
CA GLN A 76 -12.65 27.84 -10.23
C GLN A 76 -13.50 26.62 -10.62
N SER A 77 -13.46 26.21 -11.89
CA SER A 77 -14.17 25.02 -12.40
C SER A 77 -13.61 23.71 -11.80
N GLU A 78 -12.28 23.58 -11.70
CA GLU A 78 -11.63 22.45 -11.05
C GLU A 78 -12.05 22.34 -9.57
N TRP A 79 -11.98 23.46 -8.85
CA TRP A 79 -12.35 23.47 -7.44
C TRP A 79 -13.84 23.17 -7.19
N GLN A 80 -14.73 23.65 -8.07
CA GLN A 80 -16.16 23.29 -8.02
C GLN A 80 -16.40 21.78 -8.18
N THR A 81 -15.60 21.12 -9.02
CA THR A 81 -15.66 19.65 -9.16
C THR A 81 -15.25 18.96 -7.86
N ILE A 82 -14.17 19.42 -7.23
CA ILE A 82 -13.71 18.89 -5.93
C ILE A 82 -14.76 19.09 -4.84
N GLU A 83 -15.36 20.29 -4.74
CA GLU A 83 -16.43 20.57 -3.79
C GLU A 83 -17.65 19.66 -4.01
N SER A 84 -18.03 19.43 -5.26
CA SER A 84 -19.12 18.52 -5.61
C SER A 84 -18.85 17.07 -5.18
N LEU A 85 -17.61 16.59 -5.32
CA LEU A 85 -17.21 15.26 -4.86
C LEU A 85 -17.20 15.18 -3.32
N LEU A 86 -16.69 16.20 -2.64
CA LEU A 86 -16.63 16.24 -1.18
C LEU A 86 -18.01 16.38 -0.53
N ALA A 87 -18.97 17.00 -1.22
CA ALA A 87 -20.35 17.15 -0.76
C ALA A 87 -21.16 15.83 -0.77
N GLN A 88 -20.62 14.74 -1.31
CA GLN A 88 -21.28 13.45 -1.42
C GLN A 88 -20.69 12.42 -0.44
N PRO A 89 -21.13 12.38 0.83
CA PRO A 89 -20.49 11.56 1.87
C PRO A 89 -20.60 10.04 1.63
N HIS A 90 -21.54 9.59 0.81
CA HIS A 90 -21.71 8.17 0.47
C HIS A 90 -21.09 7.78 -0.88
N HIS A 91 -20.59 8.77 -1.64
CA HIS A 91 -19.94 8.54 -2.91
C HIS A 91 -18.44 8.57 -2.72
N ARG A 92 -17.80 7.41 -2.87
CA ARG A 92 -16.34 7.34 -2.82
C ARG A 92 -15.79 7.80 -4.19
N PRO A 93 -14.99 8.88 -4.26
CA PRO A 93 -14.54 9.43 -5.54
C PRO A 93 -13.81 8.39 -6.42
N LEU A 94 -14.18 8.34 -7.70
CA LEU A 94 -13.51 7.52 -8.71
C LEU A 94 -12.32 8.26 -9.30
N MET A 95 -11.34 7.53 -9.83
CA MET A 95 -10.16 8.13 -10.45
C MET A 95 -10.55 8.98 -11.65
N ARG A 96 -11.47 8.51 -12.50
CA ARG A 96 -11.96 9.27 -13.67
C ARG A 96 -12.70 10.57 -13.32
N GLU A 97 -13.17 10.71 -12.09
CA GLU A 97 -13.92 11.88 -11.63
C GLU A 97 -13.01 12.95 -11.04
N VAL A 98 -11.80 12.58 -10.63
CA VAL A 98 -10.86 13.50 -9.99
C VAL A 98 -9.97 14.14 -11.06
N PRO A 99 -10.05 15.47 -11.25
CA PRO A 99 -9.16 16.17 -12.17
C PRO A 99 -7.72 16.13 -11.64
N ARG A 100 -6.74 16.29 -12.54
CA ARG A 100 -5.37 16.62 -12.14
C ARG A 100 -5.38 17.95 -11.39
N LEU A 101 -4.96 17.98 -10.14
CA LEU A 101 -5.01 19.15 -9.30
C LEU A 101 -3.93 20.15 -9.72
N LYS A 102 -4.33 21.42 -9.86
CA LYS A 102 -3.38 22.53 -9.86
C LYS A 102 -2.85 22.77 -8.45
N GLN A 103 -1.66 23.36 -8.37
CA GLN A 103 -0.96 23.64 -7.10
C GLN A 103 -1.86 24.36 -6.08
N GLN A 104 -2.68 25.31 -6.50
CA GLN A 104 -3.57 26.04 -5.60
C GLN A 104 -4.71 25.17 -5.04
N SER A 105 -5.34 24.34 -5.88
CA SER A 105 -6.40 23.42 -5.45
C SER A 105 -5.84 22.32 -4.56
N GLU A 106 -4.65 21.81 -4.89
CA GLU A 106 -3.92 20.85 -4.05
C GLU A 106 -3.64 21.45 -2.67
N ALA A 107 -3.05 22.65 -2.60
CA ALA A 107 -2.79 23.34 -1.33
C ALA A 107 -4.07 23.54 -0.52
N ARG A 108 -5.16 23.99 -1.16
CA ARG A 108 -6.46 24.17 -0.49
C ARG A 108 -7.04 22.85 0.05
N LEU A 109 -6.83 21.75 -0.67
CA LEU A 109 -7.28 20.42 -0.27
C LEU A 109 -6.42 19.85 0.87
N VAL A 110 -5.10 20.09 0.87
CA VAL A 110 -4.20 19.78 2.00
C VAL A 110 -4.57 20.59 3.24
N ASP A 111 -4.88 21.88 3.09
CA ASP A 111 -5.38 22.71 4.21
C ASP A 111 -6.70 22.18 4.78
N LEU A 112 -7.58 21.66 3.92
CA LEU A 112 -8.81 21.01 4.37
C LEU A 112 -8.51 19.71 5.11
N TYR A 113 -7.59 18.88 4.58
CA TYR A 113 -7.13 17.65 5.21
C TYR A 113 -6.63 17.90 6.65
N HIS A 114 -5.83 18.95 6.87
CA HIS A 114 -5.28 19.27 8.19
C HIS A 114 -6.31 19.83 9.18
N ARG A 115 -7.38 20.48 8.70
CA ARG A 115 -8.44 21.02 9.57
C ARG A 115 -9.39 19.94 10.10
N LEU A 116 -9.55 18.84 9.37
CA LEU A 116 -10.39 17.73 9.80
C LEU A 116 -9.69 16.90 10.89
N GLN A 117 -10.47 16.46 11.87
CA GLN A 117 -10.01 15.58 12.94
C GLN A 117 -10.35 14.14 12.62
N GLY A 118 -9.42 13.22 12.89
CA GLY A 118 -9.59 11.78 12.68
C GLY A 118 -9.53 11.37 11.21
N ILE A 119 -8.88 10.24 10.94
CA ILE A 119 -8.63 9.79 9.57
C ILE A 119 -9.91 9.41 8.80
N THR A 120 -10.95 8.92 9.50
CA THR A 120 -12.24 8.58 8.88
C THR A 120 -12.87 9.76 8.15
N ASN A 121 -12.78 10.96 8.73
CA ASN A 121 -13.32 12.17 8.10
C ASN A 121 -12.51 12.62 6.88
N LYS A 122 -11.29 12.08 6.68
CA LYS A 122 -10.36 12.47 5.62
C LYS A 122 -10.41 11.52 4.41
N GLN A 123 -11.19 10.44 4.46
CA GLN A 123 -11.12 9.35 3.46
C GLN A 123 -11.31 9.81 2.00
N HIS A 124 -12.23 10.75 1.74
CA HIS A 124 -12.45 11.25 0.37
C HIS A 124 -11.34 12.20 -0.06
N ILE A 125 -10.85 13.03 0.87
CA ILE A 125 -9.72 13.93 0.60
C ILE A 125 -8.47 13.12 0.25
N VAL A 126 -8.18 12.04 1.01
CA VAL A 126 -7.08 11.12 0.75
C VAL A 126 -7.12 10.58 -0.69
N ARG A 127 -8.29 10.16 -1.17
CA ARG A 127 -8.45 9.67 -2.55
C ARG A 127 -8.24 10.76 -3.60
N ILE A 128 -8.82 11.94 -3.39
CA ILE A 128 -8.69 13.06 -4.32
C ILE A 128 -7.24 13.51 -4.41
N LEU A 129 -6.53 13.61 -3.27
CA LEU A 129 -5.10 13.88 -3.22
C LEU A 129 -4.29 12.82 -3.96
N ALA A 130 -4.60 11.53 -3.77
CA ALA A 130 -3.88 10.45 -4.45
C ALA A 130 -4.11 10.40 -5.97
N PHE A 131 -5.30 10.71 -6.44
CA PHE A 131 -5.64 10.63 -7.88
C PHE A 131 -5.23 11.88 -8.64
N GLY A 132 -5.45 13.05 -8.06
CA GLY A 132 -5.22 14.32 -8.74
C GLY A 132 -3.95 15.05 -8.29
N GLY A 133 -3.44 14.80 -7.09
CA GLY A 133 -2.36 15.58 -6.48
C GLY A 133 -0.96 15.20 -6.95
N ASP A 134 0.03 15.89 -6.41
CA ASP A 134 1.44 15.72 -6.73
C ASP A 134 2.29 15.68 -5.45
N SER A 135 3.28 16.56 -5.32
CA SER A 135 4.28 16.53 -4.26
C SER A 135 3.69 16.88 -2.89
N ALA A 136 2.78 17.87 -2.80
CA ALA A 136 2.17 18.22 -1.52
C ALA A 136 1.21 17.12 -1.04
N ALA A 137 0.48 16.48 -1.97
CA ALA A 137 -0.32 15.30 -1.70
C ALA A 137 0.55 14.13 -1.22
N ALA A 138 1.65 13.82 -1.91
CA ALA A 138 2.57 12.76 -1.52
C ALA A 138 3.10 12.97 -0.10
N ALA A 139 3.67 14.15 0.20
CA ALA A 139 4.18 14.49 1.52
C ALA A 139 3.09 14.40 2.61
N THR A 140 1.88 14.87 2.32
CA THR A 140 0.73 14.81 3.26
C THR A 140 0.34 13.36 3.57
N LEU A 141 0.26 12.51 2.54
CA LEU A 141 -0.14 11.12 2.69
C LEU A 141 0.96 10.26 3.35
N ILE A 142 2.24 10.52 3.06
CA ILE A 142 3.37 9.90 3.75
C ILE A 142 3.31 10.25 5.24
N LYS A 143 3.20 11.54 5.57
CA LYS A 143 3.09 12.01 6.95
C LYS A 143 1.91 11.40 7.70
N ALA A 144 0.80 11.14 7.00
CA ALA A 144 -0.36 10.48 7.58
C ALA A 144 0.00 9.08 8.13
N VAL A 145 0.78 8.30 7.40
CA VAL A 145 1.11 6.92 7.79
C VAL A 145 2.37 6.78 8.65
N THR A 146 3.18 7.83 8.76
CA THR A 146 4.40 7.82 9.60
C THR A 146 4.25 8.59 10.90
N ASP A 147 3.69 9.79 10.86
CA ASP A 147 3.81 10.76 11.97
C ASP A 147 2.45 11.14 12.56
N GLU A 148 1.47 11.48 11.72
CA GLU A 148 0.22 12.13 12.16
C GLU A 148 -0.58 11.27 13.14
N TYR A 149 -0.63 9.95 12.90
CA TYR A 149 -1.36 8.99 13.74
C TYR A 149 -0.43 8.10 14.57
N SER A 150 0.85 8.46 14.68
CA SER A 150 1.85 7.68 15.41
C SER A 150 1.43 7.45 16.87
N GLY A 151 1.39 6.18 17.30
CA GLY A 151 1.00 5.75 18.65
C GLY A 151 -0.47 5.96 19.04
N GLN A 152 -1.28 6.61 18.18
CA GLN A 152 -2.68 6.90 18.46
C GLN A 152 -3.55 5.65 18.34
N ALA A 153 -4.59 5.56 19.17
CA ALA A 153 -5.64 4.57 19.02
C ALA A 153 -6.61 5.02 17.92
N VAL A 154 -6.84 4.17 16.93
CA VAL A 154 -7.76 4.44 15.81
C VAL A 154 -8.80 3.34 15.69
N SER A 155 -9.98 3.71 15.20
CA SER A 155 -11.07 2.78 14.93
C SER A 155 -10.68 1.76 13.84
N ILE A 156 -11.44 0.68 13.73
CA ILE A 156 -11.26 -0.34 12.67
C ILE A 156 -11.31 0.31 11.27
N GLU A 157 -12.24 1.24 11.07
CA GLU A 157 -12.34 2.00 9.82
C GLU A 157 -11.12 2.89 9.60
N GLY A 158 -10.64 3.56 10.65
CA GLY A 158 -9.43 4.37 10.55
C GLY A 158 -8.18 3.54 10.23
N HIS A 159 -8.07 2.35 10.81
CA HIS A 159 -7.02 1.39 10.49
C HIS A 159 -7.07 0.99 9.00
N ALA A 160 -8.27 0.68 8.47
CA ALA A 160 -8.44 0.33 7.07
C ALA A 160 -8.02 1.48 6.12
N ILE A 161 -8.34 2.74 6.47
CA ILE A 161 -7.92 3.91 5.68
C ILE A 161 -6.40 4.09 5.74
N LEU A 162 -5.78 3.96 6.91
CA LEU A 162 -4.32 4.11 7.06
C LEU A 162 -3.56 3.01 6.30
N LEU A 163 -4.07 1.78 6.25
CA LEU A 163 -3.51 0.72 5.37
C LEU A 163 -3.80 0.95 3.88
N TYR A 164 -4.84 1.71 3.55
CA TYR A 164 -5.17 2.01 2.16
C TYR A 164 -4.33 3.16 1.58
N ILE A 165 -3.82 4.08 2.42
CA ILE A 165 -2.99 5.20 1.98
C ILE A 165 -1.72 4.75 1.22
N PRO A 166 -0.93 3.75 1.69
CA PRO A 166 0.22 3.28 0.93
C PRO A 166 -0.17 2.69 -0.43
N GLU A 167 -1.32 2.02 -0.54
CA GLU A 167 -1.81 1.57 -1.84
C GLU A 167 -2.10 2.76 -2.77
N LEU A 168 -2.74 3.81 -2.24
CA LEU A 168 -3.05 5.04 -2.99
C LEU A 168 -1.83 5.87 -3.35
N LEU A 169 -0.80 5.92 -2.50
CA LEU A 169 0.50 6.50 -2.82
C LEU A 169 1.10 5.86 -4.07
N GLY A 170 0.76 4.60 -4.36
CA GLY A 170 1.12 3.91 -5.59
C GLY A 170 0.64 4.60 -6.87
N VAL A 171 -0.53 5.25 -6.81
CA VAL A 171 -1.06 6.04 -7.94
C VAL A 171 -0.22 7.29 -8.16
N LEU A 172 0.19 7.97 -7.09
CA LEU A 172 1.09 9.13 -7.15
C LEU A 172 2.50 8.75 -7.62
N ALA A 173 3.01 7.60 -7.18
CA ALA A 173 4.33 7.08 -7.49
C ALA A 173 4.58 6.85 -9.00
N ARG A 174 3.53 6.90 -9.83
CA ARG A 174 3.63 6.92 -11.30
C ARG A 174 4.40 8.13 -11.83
N HIS A 175 4.22 9.28 -11.18
CA HIS A 175 4.77 10.56 -11.62
C HIS A 175 5.48 11.32 -10.51
N ASN A 176 5.44 10.83 -9.27
CA ASN A 176 6.08 11.43 -8.11
C ASN A 176 7.17 10.52 -7.53
N GLN A 177 8.42 10.97 -7.58
CA GLN A 177 9.58 10.19 -7.15
C GLN A 177 9.62 9.96 -5.63
N GLU A 178 9.21 10.96 -4.83
CA GLU A 178 9.19 10.86 -3.37
C GLU A 178 8.20 9.79 -2.88
N ALA A 179 6.99 9.77 -3.45
CA ALA A 179 6.02 8.71 -3.18
C ALA A 179 6.57 7.33 -3.54
N PHE A 180 7.26 7.21 -4.67
CA PHE A 180 7.87 5.94 -5.09
C PHE A 180 8.97 5.48 -4.13
N GLU A 181 9.91 6.36 -3.76
CA GLU A 181 11.00 6.06 -2.84
C GLU A 181 10.49 5.67 -1.45
N PHE A 182 9.47 6.37 -0.97
CA PHE A 182 8.80 6.02 0.27
C PHE A 182 8.21 4.60 0.21
N LEU A 183 7.50 4.26 -0.87
CA LEU A 183 6.92 2.92 -1.01
C LEU A 183 7.99 1.83 -1.14
N LEU A 184 9.10 2.12 -1.82
CA LEU A 184 10.22 1.19 -1.93
C LEU A 184 10.88 0.94 -0.57
N ALA A 185 11.12 1.99 0.22
CA ALA A 185 11.63 1.89 1.57
C ALA A 185 10.64 1.16 2.49
N GLY A 186 9.36 1.57 2.47
CA GLY A 186 8.26 0.99 3.24
C GLY A 186 7.89 -0.43 2.83
N SER A 187 8.36 -0.92 1.69
CA SER A 187 8.22 -2.33 1.33
C SER A 187 9.18 -3.24 2.09
N ARG A 188 10.05 -2.71 2.96
CA ARG A 188 10.94 -3.48 3.84
C ARG A 188 10.45 -3.39 5.26
N ARG A 189 10.47 -4.51 5.98
CA ARG A 189 10.01 -4.57 7.38
C ARG A 189 10.84 -3.68 8.31
N GLU A 190 12.14 -3.61 8.06
CA GLU A 190 13.11 -2.89 8.90
C GLU A 190 12.85 -1.39 8.87
N PHE A 191 12.30 -0.86 7.77
CA PHE A 191 11.88 0.55 7.68
C PHE A 191 10.87 0.91 8.77
N TRP A 192 9.91 0.02 9.03
CA TRP A 192 8.87 0.23 10.03
C TRP A 192 9.33 0.00 11.46
N SER A 193 10.51 -0.58 11.69
CA SER A 193 11.04 -0.81 13.04
C SER A 193 11.36 0.48 13.80
N ALA A 194 11.65 1.57 13.07
CA ALA A 194 11.94 2.88 13.63
C ALA A 194 10.69 3.77 13.78
N ILE A 195 9.53 3.32 13.30
CA ILE A 195 8.30 4.11 13.23
C ILE A 195 7.29 3.53 14.23
N GLN A 196 6.86 4.35 15.18
CA GLN A 196 5.76 3.95 16.05
C GLN A 196 4.44 4.03 15.28
N LEU A 197 3.92 2.88 14.88
CA LEU A 197 2.63 2.79 14.18
C LEU A 197 1.46 3.19 15.09
N TRP A 198 0.32 3.45 14.46
CA TRP A 198 -0.95 3.57 15.17
C TRP A 198 -1.35 2.23 15.82
N ARG A 199 -2.35 2.26 16.70
CA ARG A 199 -2.88 1.11 17.43
C ARG A 199 -4.38 0.98 17.21
N TYR A 200 -4.91 -0.22 17.39
CA TYR A 200 -6.35 -0.42 17.47
C TYR A 200 -6.92 0.21 18.75
N GLU A 201 -8.22 0.55 18.75
CA GLU A 201 -8.94 1.03 19.95
C GLU A 201 -8.89 0.05 21.13
N ASP A 202 -8.74 -1.26 20.87
CA ASP A 202 -8.56 -2.29 21.90
C ASP A 202 -7.12 -2.37 22.45
N GLY A 203 -6.24 -1.46 22.01
CA GLY A 203 -4.86 -1.34 22.45
C GLY A 203 -3.88 -2.27 21.73
N LYS A 204 -4.32 -3.10 20.79
CA LYS A 204 -3.41 -3.95 20.01
C LYS A 204 -2.56 -3.12 19.06
N ASP A 205 -1.28 -3.49 18.96
CA ASP A 205 -0.37 -2.90 17.99
C ASP A 205 -0.69 -3.36 16.57
N VAL A 206 -0.41 -2.48 15.60
CA VAL A 206 -0.50 -2.81 14.19
C VAL A 206 0.70 -3.67 13.79
N ASN A 207 0.41 -4.71 13.03
CA ASN A 207 1.46 -5.55 12.46
C ASN A 207 2.19 -4.78 11.34
N ALA A 208 3.51 -4.59 11.50
CA ALA A 208 4.34 -3.94 10.49
C ALA A 208 4.25 -4.62 9.11
N CYS A 209 4.09 -5.95 9.06
CA CYS A 209 3.91 -6.69 7.79
C CYS A 209 2.61 -6.30 7.06
N SER A 210 1.58 -5.80 7.76
CA SER A 210 0.40 -5.25 7.10
C SER A 210 0.72 -3.98 6.33
N VAL A 211 1.56 -3.11 6.88
CA VAL A 211 1.97 -1.85 6.23
C VAL A 211 2.98 -2.13 5.11
N VAL A 212 3.92 -3.07 5.30
CA VAL A 212 4.80 -3.58 4.24
C VAL A 212 3.97 -4.10 3.06
N GLY A 213 2.97 -4.94 3.34
CA GLY A 213 2.09 -5.47 2.31
C GLY A 213 1.33 -4.37 1.56
N ALA A 214 0.89 -3.33 2.25
CA ALA A 214 0.26 -2.17 1.62
C ALA A 214 1.22 -1.39 0.72
N CYS A 215 2.49 -1.19 1.12
CA CYS A 215 3.51 -0.56 0.30
C CYS A 215 3.82 -1.36 -0.98
N ILE A 216 3.94 -2.69 -0.88
CA ILE A 216 4.17 -3.58 -2.04
C ILE A 216 3.01 -3.49 -3.03
N LYS A 217 1.76 -3.47 -2.53
CA LYS A 217 0.57 -3.26 -3.36
C LYS A 217 0.52 -1.86 -3.99
N GLY A 218 0.98 -0.83 -3.28
CA GLY A 218 1.16 0.51 -3.81
C GLY A 218 2.16 0.54 -4.97
N LEU A 219 3.34 -0.05 -4.80
CA LEU A 219 4.34 -0.17 -5.87
C LEU A 219 3.76 -0.84 -7.11
N ALA A 220 2.97 -1.90 -6.96
CA ALA A 220 2.29 -2.56 -8.07
C ALA A 220 1.35 -1.62 -8.88
N LEU A 221 0.76 -0.60 -8.25
CA LEU A 221 -0.10 0.39 -8.91
C LEU A 221 0.71 1.49 -9.63
N SER A 222 1.98 1.68 -9.27
CA SER A 222 2.86 2.67 -9.92
C SER A 222 3.19 2.32 -11.37
N GLY A 223 3.04 1.06 -11.78
CA GLY A 223 3.37 0.61 -13.13
C GLY A 223 4.85 0.78 -13.52
N ARG A 224 5.73 1.07 -12.55
CA ARG A 224 7.17 1.16 -12.74
C ARG A 224 7.82 -0.22 -12.73
N ASP A 225 8.88 -0.41 -13.53
CA ASP A 225 9.52 -1.71 -13.69
C ASP A 225 10.20 -2.19 -12.40
N GLU A 226 10.72 -1.25 -11.61
CA GLU A 226 11.33 -1.53 -10.31
C GLU A 226 10.36 -2.20 -9.32
N ALA A 227 9.04 -1.99 -9.47
CA ALA A 227 8.03 -2.69 -8.68
C ALA A 227 7.97 -4.19 -9.03
N ARG A 228 8.17 -4.54 -10.32
CA ARG A 228 8.25 -5.94 -10.75
C ARG A 228 9.52 -6.59 -10.22
N ASP A 229 10.64 -5.88 -10.31
CA ASP A 229 11.93 -6.38 -9.84
C ASP A 229 11.88 -6.70 -8.34
N LEU A 230 11.23 -5.85 -7.54
CA LEU A 230 11.01 -6.12 -6.11
C LEU A 230 10.15 -7.37 -5.88
N ILE A 231 9.07 -7.56 -6.64
CA ILE A 231 8.18 -8.71 -6.50
C ILE A 231 8.88 -10.01 -6.89
N GLU A 232 9.65 -10.02 -7.98
CA GLU A 232 10.47 -11.17 -8.37
C GLU A 232 11.62 -11.41 -7.39
N TRP A 233 12.17 -10.36 -6.78
CA TRP A 233 13.13 -10.51 -5.68
C TRP A 233 12.49 -11.24 -4.50
N TYR A 234 11.30 -10.84 -4.04
CA TYR A 234 10.59 -11.56 -2.98
C TYR A 234 10.28 -13.00 -3.36
N ARG A 235 9.96 -13.25 -4.63
CA ARG A 235 9.75 -14.61 -5.13
C ARG A 235 10.98 -15.49 -4.98
N ALA A 236 12.15 -14.95 -5.31
CA ALA A 236 13.45 -15.61 -5.19
C ALA A 236 13.94 -15.71 -3.73
N HIS A 237 13.41 -14.87 -2.83
CA HIS A 237 13.78 -14.80 -1.41
C HIS A 237 12.53 -15.03 -0.52
N PRO A 238 11.91 -16.22 -0.57
CA PRO A 238 10.70 -16.52 0.19
C PRO A 238 10.89 -16.44 1.72
N ASP A 239 12.14 -16.42 2.16
CA ASP A 239 12.52 -16.31 3.55
C ASP A 239 12.28 -14.91 4.13
N GLU A 240 12.21 -13.90 3.27
CA GLU A 240 12.05 -12.49 3.64
C GLU A 240 10.59 -12.12 3.88
N VAL A 241 9.64 -12.94 3.41
CA VAL A 241 8.19 -12.65 3.50
C VAL A 241 7.49 -13.26 4.72
N SER A 242 8.23 -13.94 5.59
CA SER A 242 7.69 -14.65 6.75
C SER A 242 8.63 -14.62 7.95
N VAL A 243 8.06 -14.31 9.11
CA VAL A 243 8.74 -14.27 10.41
C VAL A 243 8.20 -15.41 11.25
N VAL A 244 9.07 -16.23 11.83
CA VAL A 244 8.67 -17.34 12.68
C VAL A 244 9.09 -17.04 14.11
N ARG A 245 8.15 -17.17 15.06
CA ARG A 245 8.40 -17.02 16.50
C ARG A 245 9.23 -18.19 17.02
N GLU A 246 9.80 -18.01 18.21
CA GLU A 246 10.53 -19.05 18.95
C GLU A 246 9.72 -20.31 19.25
N ASN A 247 8.38 -20.25 19.17
CA ASN A 247 7.51 -21.42 19.33
C ASN A 247 7.13 -22.09 17.99
N GLY A 248 7.72 -21.64 16.87
CA GLY A 248 7.47 -22.17 15.53
C GLY A 248 6.20 -21.71 14.87
N SER A 249 5.41 -20.86 15.52
CA SER A 249 4.28 -20.20 14.88
C SER A 249 4.77 -19.05 14.00
N ILE A 250 4.14 -18.86 12.85
CA ILE A 250 4.38 -17.68 12.02
C ILE A 250 3.92 -16.46 12.82
N ALA A 251 4.87 -15.57 13.14
CA ALA A 251 4.63 -14.31 13.83
C ALA A 251 3.90 -13.34 12.91
N ASP A 252 4.49 -13.14 11.73
CA ASP A 252 4.09 -12.16 10.74
C ASP A 252 4.41 -12.70 9.34
N GLN A 253 3.55 -12.39 8.36
CA GLN A 253 3.78 -12.77 6.97
C GLN A 253 3.11 -11.77 6.02
N PHE A 254 3.67 -11.62 4.82
CA PHE A 254 3.12 -10.77 3.76
C PHE A 254 3.23 -11.39 2.36
N ASP A 255 3.44 -12.71 2.29
CA ASP A 255 3.39 -13.53 1.06
C ASP A 255 2.11 -13.27 0.26
N GLY A 256 0.95 -13.22 0.92
CA GLY A 256 -0.32 -12.90 0.27
C GLY A 256 -0.37 -11.49 -0.35
N ALA A 257 0.36 -10.53 0.21
CA ALA A 257 0.45 -9.18 -0.34
C ALA A 257 1.30 -9.14 -1.62
N VAL A 258 2.35 -9.97 -1.71
CA VAL A 258 3.14 -10.15 -2.94
C VAL A 258 2.27 -10.74 -4.06
N VAL A 259 1.46 -11.75 -3.75
CA VAL A 259 0.51 -12.34 -4.71
C VAL A 259 -0.54 -11.31 -5.18
N ASP A 260 -1.12 -10.53 -4.26
CA ASP A 260 -2.05 -9.44 -4.60
C ASP A 260 -1.37 -8.37 -5.48
N ALA A 261 -0.11 -8.04 -5.20
CA ALA A 261 0.66 -7.08 -6.00
C ALA A 261 0.89 -7.56 -7.44
N VAL A 262 1.18 -8.85 -7.66
CA VAL A 262 1.26 -9.43 -9.02
C VAL A 262 -0.07 -9.29 -9.75
N PHE A 263 -1.18 -9.66 -9.10
CA PHE A 263 -2.51 -9.50 -9.65
C PHE A 263 -2.82 -8.05 -10.03
N ARG A 264 -2.38 -7.09 -9.19
CA ARG A 264 -2.54 -5.66 -9.46
C ARG A 264 -1.73 -5.21 -10.66
N ILE A 265 -0.45 -5.57 -10.75
CA ILE A 265 0.40 -5.26 -11.91
C ILE A 265 -0.25 -5.76 -13.19
N ARG A 266 -0.71 -7.02 -13.20
CA ARG A 266 -1.38 -7.61 -14.36
C ARG A 266 -2.64 -6.83 -14.72
N THR A 267 -3.50 -6.55 -13.75
CA THR A 267 -4.76 -5.82 -13.99
C THR A 267 -4.51 -4.43 -14.55
N VAL A 268 -3.50 -3.72 -14.01
CA VAL A 268 -3.09 -2.40 -14.50
C VAL A 268 -2.54 -2.47 -15.92
N LEU A 269 -1.72 -3.48 -16.25
CA LEU A 269 -1.23 -3.69 -17.61
C LEU A 269 -2.36 -3.97 -18.62
N GLU A 270 -3.30 -4.84 -18.25
CA GLU A 270 -4.37 -5.27 -19.15
C GLU A 270 -5.42 -4.17 -19.40
N ARG A 271 -5.69 -3.33 -18.40
CA ARG A 271 -6.85 -2.42 -18.41
C ARG A 271 -6.48 -0.93 -18.36
N GLY A 272 -5.24 -0.60 -18.03
CA GLY A 272 -4.85 0.74 -17.60
C GLY A 272 -5.25 1.02 -16.16
N LEU A 273 -4.50 1.92 -15.50
CA LEU A 273 -4.68 2.22 -14.07
C LEU A 273 -6.08 2.73 -13.74
N GLU A 274 -6.60 3.71 -14.49
CA GLU A 274 -7.92 4.30 -14.22
C GLU A 274 -9.03 3.24 -14.21
N SER A 275 -9.06 2.40 -15.26
CA SER A 275 -10.03 1.30 -15.37
C SER A 275 -9.85 0.26 -14.26
N ALA A 276 -8.60 -0.06 -13.89
CA ALA A 276 -8.32 -0.97 -12.79
C ALA A 276 -8.81 -0.41 -11.44
N MET A 277 -8.52 0.86 -11.14
CA MET A 277 -8.95 1.52 -9.91
C MET A 277 -10.47 1.66 -9.83
N ASP A 278 -11.12 2.06 -10.92
CA ASP A 278 -12.55 2.36 -10.94
C ASP A 278 -13.44 1.14 -11.03
N LYS A 279 -13.00 0.10 -11.77
CA LYS A 279 -13.86 -1.05 -12.10
C LYS A 279 -13.48 -2.32 -11.36
N VAL A 280 -12.23 -2.45 -10.90
CA VAL A 280 -11.76 -3.67 -10.23
C VAL A 280 -11.50 -3.40 -8.76
N PHE A 281 -10.61 -2.48 -8.42
CA PHE A 281 -10.19 -2.23 -7.03
C PHE A 281 -11.16 -1.35 -6.24
N TYR A 282 -12.10 -0.71 -6.92
CA TYR A 282 -13.20 -0.01 -6.26
C TYR A 282 -14.06 -1.00 -5.47
N ASP A 283 -14.68 -1.97 -6.13
CA ASP A 283 -15.59 -2.93 -5.49
C ASP A 283 -14.83 -4.18 -5.01
N PRO A 284 -14.75 -4.46 -3.69
CA PRO A 284 -14.07 -5.64 -3.16
C PRO A 284 -14.59 -6.96 -3.75
N GLU A 285 -15.90 -7.05 -4.02
CA GLU A 285 -16.49 -8.27 -4.59
C GLU A 285 -16.07 -8.46 -6.04
N GLN A 286 -16.00 -7.37 -6.81
CA GLN A 286 -15.49 -7.40 -8.18
C GLN A 286 -13.99 -7.73 -8.20
N SER A 287 -13.19 -7.11 -7.33
CA SER A 287 -11.77 -7.43 -7.17
C SER A 287 -11.56 -8.92 -6.88
N LEU A 288 -12.32 -9.48 -5.93
CA LEU A 288 -12.24 -10.89 -5.56
C LEU A 288 -12.67 -11.82 -6.70
N ARG A 289 -13.70 -11.46 -7.48
CA ARG A 289 -14.10 -12.23 -8.66
C ARG A 289 -12.99 -12.26 -9.71
N GLU A 290 -12.37 -11.12 -10.01
CA GLU A 290 -11.27 -11.06 -10.98
C GLU A 290 -10.02 -11.79 -10.47
N PHE A 291 -9.71 -11.67 -9.18
CA PHE A 291 -8.62 -12.42 -8.56
C PHE A 291 -8.84 -13.94 -8.66
N ARG A 292 -10.05 -14.43 -8.39
CA ARG A 292 -10.40 -15.86 -8.54
C ARG A 292 -10.30 -16.36 -9.98
N LYS A 293 -10.62 -15.51 -10.96
CA LYS A 293 -10.39 -15.86 -12.38
C LYS A 293 -8.90 -15.95 -12.66
N TRP A 294 -8.13 -14.96 -12.21
CA TRP A 294 -6.68 -14.90 -12.41
C TRP A 294 -5.97 -16.09 -11.78
N ILE A 295 -6.33 -16.46 -10.55
CA ILE A 295 -5.73 -17.61 -9.85
C ILE A 295 -6.03 -18.94 -10.55
N GLY A 296 -7.03 -18.99 -11.45
CA GLY A 296 -7.29 -20.14 -12.31
C GLY A 296 -6.33 -20.27 -13.51
N THR A 297 -5.51 -19.27 -13.78
CA THR A 297 -4.49 -19.29 -14.85
C THR A 297 -3.19 -19.96 -14.38
N SER A 298 -2.32 -20.36 -15.31
CA SER A 298 -1.01 -20.94 -14.98
C SER A 298 -0.12 -20.00 -14.16
N GLU A 299 -0.11 -18.72 -14.52
CA GLU A 299 0.61 -17.67 -13.79
C GLU A 299 0.07 -17.52 -12.36
N GLY A 300 -1.24 -17.33 -12.21
CA GLY A 300 -1.87 -17.16 -10.90
C GLY A 300 -1.71 -18.38 -10.00
N GLN A 301 -1.84 -19.60 -10.56
CA GLN A 301 -1.53 -20.84 -9.85
C GLN A 301 -0.06 -20.90 -9.40
N GLY A 302 0.88 -20.45 -10.24
CA GLY A 302 2.30 -20.42 -9.90
C GLY A 302 2.59 -19.54 -8.69
N TRP A 303 2.02 -18.33 -8.65
CA TRP A 303 2.16 -17.42 -7.52
C TRP A 303 1.44 -17.90 -6.26
N TYR A 304 0.26 -18.49 -6.43
CA TYR A 304 -0.48 -19.06 -5.31
C TYR A 304 0.28 -20.22 -4.65
N LYS A 305 0.83 -21.13 -5.44
CA LYS A 305 1.65 -22.24 -4.94
C LYS A 305 2.93 -21.74 -4.28
N TRP A 306 3.55 -20.70 -4.83
CA TRP A 306 4.70 -20.07 -4.20
C TRP A 306 4.37 -19.56 -2.79
N ALA A 307 3.27 -18.84 -2.60
CA ALA A 307 2.85 -18.34 -1.29
C ALA A 307 2.51 -19.46 -0.30
N LEU A 308 1.88 -20.55 -0.75
CA LEU A 308 1.69 -21.73 0.12
C LEU A 308 3.03 -22.36 0.51
N GLY A 309 3.95 -22.49 -0.45
CA GLY A 309 5.28 -23.05 -0.23
C GLY A 309 6.16 -22.22 0.71
N THR A 310 6.03 -20.89 0.72
CA THR A 310 6.79 -20.03 1.66
C THR A 310 6.40 -20.30 3.11
N GLN A 311 5.12 -20.54 3.39
CA GLN A 311 4.63 -20.86 4.73
C GLN A 311 5.14 -22.23 5.22
N ASP A 312 5.16 -23.22 4.32
CA ASP A 312 5.70 -24.55 4.62
C ASP A 312 7.21 -24.51 4.86
N ALA A 313 7.95 -23.77 4.02
CA ALA A 313 9.38 -23.55 4.17
C ALA A 313 9.72 -22.82 5.48
N ALA A 314 8.95 -21.79 5.85
CA ALA A 314 9.13 -21.08 7.12
C ALA A 314 8.97 -22.03 8.33
N ARG A 315 7.93 -22.87 8.32
CA ARG A 315 7.70 -23.87 9.38
C ARG A 315 8.79 -24.93 9.42
N ALA A 316 9.30 -25.36 8.26
CA ALA A 316 10.40 -26.32 8.17
C ALA A 316 11.69 -25.77 8.79
N ARG A 317 12.07 -24.53 8.45
CA ARG A 317 13.29 -23.86 8.97
C ARG A 317 13.30 -23.76 10.50
N PHE A 318 12.17 -23.42 11.12
CA PHE A 318 12.08 -23.40 12.59
C PHE A 318 12.29 -24.78 13.23
N ARG A 319 11.72 -25.83 12.61
CA ARG A 319 11.93 -27.21 13.10
C ARG A 319 13.39 -27.64 13.00
N GLU A 320 14.17 -27.02 12.11
CA GLU A 320 15.61 -27.26 11.98
C GLU A 320 16.43 -26.46 12.99
N SER A 321 16.12 -25.18 13.23
CA SER A 321 16.85 -24.34 14.19
C SER A 321 16.69 -24.78 15.64
N GLY A 322 15.48 -25.18 16.04
CA GLY A 322 15.20 -25.67 17.40
C GLY A 322 15.86 -27.01 17.74
N LYS A 323 16.43 -27.72 16.76
CA LYS A 323 17.20 -28.95 16.98
C LYS A 323 18.68 -28.69 17.25
N ASN A 324 19.21 -27.50 16.91
CA ASN A 324 20.63 -27.17 17.03
C ASN A 324 21.00 -26.46 18.35
N THR A 325 20.06 -26.28 19.28
CA THR A 325 20.26 -25.52 20.53
C THR A 325 20.26 -26.39 21.80
N VAL A 326 20.24 -27.71 21.64
CA VAL A 326 20.31 -28.68 22.75
C VAL A 326 21.63 -29.45 22.64
N GLU A 327 22.74 -28.76 22.88
CA GLU A 327 24.03 -29.34 23.26
C GLU A 327 24.63 -28.53 24.42
#